data_AF-A0A7J4SMR2-F1
#
_entry.id   AF-A0A7J4SMR2-F1
#
_cell.length_a   1.000
_cell.length_b   1.000
_cell.length_c   1.000
_cell.angle_alpha   90.00
_cell.angle_beta   90.00
_cell.angle_gamma   90.00
#
_symmetry.space_group_name_H-M   'P 1'
#
loop_
_entity.id
_entity.type
_entity.pdbx_description
1 polymer ?
#
loop_
_entity_poly.entity_id
_entity_poly.type
_entity_poly.pdbx_seq_one_letter_code
_entity_poly.pdbx_strand_id
1 'polypeptide(L)'
;HDSGLRVLLASAAKAAARHDRVIRPLLSIWDSHHLRVTILVERSKMGASAVDANLGWRVASPNDSIVDLAIQAGLLPEHDSGSRPMHVMLPLNAYPNLNAGVSGPLWTGDIGDPDVMASMSETAAEEICKVGDPEMNLKEVRRAKRAVKRICDEGKAIHGRHLVITDALPSFVGGGDPPSPTKMAETLRGEGFCAEVSRYAEPSFRTDAPWSAVLQAFVSLS
;
A
#
# COMPACT_ATOMS: atom_id res chain seq x y z
N HIS A 1 -9.16 4.18 -3.88
CA HIS A 1 -8.35 5.13 -3.08
C HIS A 1 -6.84 5.04 -3.33
N ASP A 2 -6.23 3.85 -3.24
CA ASP A 2 -4.77 3.66 -3.38
C ASP A 2 -4.16 4.24 -4.68
N SER A 3 -4.78 4.00 -5.84
CA SER A 3 -4.31 4.61 -7.10
C SER A 3 -4.26 6.13 -7.04
N GLY A 4 -5.20 6.78 -6.33
CA GLY A 4 -5.20 8.23 -6.13
C GLY A 4 -4.02 8.73 -5.29
N LEU A 5 -3.67 8.03 -4.20
CA LEU A 5 -2.47 8.32 -3.40
C LEU A 5 -1.21 8.22 -4.27
N ARG A 6 -1.12 7.17 -5.09
CA ARG A 6 0.03 6.92 -5.96
C ARG A 6 0.15 7.94 -7.10
N VAL A 7 -0.97 8.42 -7.64
CA VAL A 7 -0.97 9.55 -8.61
C VAL A 7 -0.50 10.85 -7.95
N LEU A 8 -0.91 11.11 -6.71
CA LEU A 8 -0.46 12.28 -5.95
C LEU A 8 1.04 12.21 -5.65
N LEU A 9 1.56 11.04 -5.23
CA LEU A 9 2.99 10.81 -5.05
C LEU A 9 3.77 10.98 -6.36
N ALA A 10 3.30 10.42 -7.47
CA ALA A 10 3.93 10.59 -8.77
C ALA A 10 4.01 12.06 -9.19
N SER A 11 2.95 12.82 -8.93
CA SER A 11 2.90 14.26 -9.22
C SER A 11 3.92 15.03 -8.38
N ALA A 12 4.00 14.72 -7.07
CA ALA A 12 4.99 15.30 -6.18
C ALA A 12 6.44 14.94 -6.58
N ALA A 13 6.68 13.68 -6.96
CA ALA A 13 7.98 13.18 -7.40
C ALA A 13 8.46 13.92 -8.66
N LYS A 14 7.59 14.03 -9.69
CA LYS A 14 7.88 14.77 -10.92
C LYS A 14 8.13 16.25 -10.65
N ALA A 15 7.34 16.86 -9.74
CA ALA A 15 7.54 18.25 -9.36
C ALA A 15 8.90 18.47 -8.68
N ALA A 16 9.28 17.60 -7.74
CA ALA A 16 10.58 17.65 -7.07
C ALA A 16 11.75 17.44 -8.05
N ALA A 17 11.62 16.49 -8.98
CA ALA A 17 12.65 16.17 -9.96
C ALA A 17 13.04 17.38 -10.85
N ARG A 18 12.08 18.24 -11.20
CA ARG A 18 12.35 19.50 -11.92
C ARG A 18 13.26 20.48 -11.16
N HIS A 19 13.50 20.24 -9.89
CA HIS A 19 14.33 21.06 -9.00
C HIS A 19 15.55 20.28 -8.46
N ASP A 20 16.03 19.25 -9.17
CA ASP A 20 17.15 18.38 -8.74
C ASP A 20 16.92 17.73 -7.37
N ARG A 21 15.67 17.36 -7.09
CA ARG A 21 15.25 16.76 -5.82
C ARG A 21 14.51 15.45 -6.03
N VAL A 22 14.56 14.61 -5.01
CA VAL A 22 13.78 13.38 -4.89
C VAL A 22 12.82 13.48 -3.73
N ILE A 23 11.78 12.65 -3.77
CA ILE A 23 10.87 12.47 -2.64
C ILE A 23 11.12 11.11 -2.00
N ARG A 24 10.99 11.05 -0.68
CA ARG A 24 10.82 9.81 0.08
C ARG A 24 9.45 9.86 0.76
N PRO A 25 8.47 9.02 0.33
CA PRO A 25 7.19 8.93 1.01
C PRO A 25 7.36 8.48 2.46
N LEU A 26 6.82 9.25 3.41
CA LEU A 26 6.86 8.94 4.83
C LEU A 26 5.56 8.31 5.32
N LEU A 27 4.43 8.82 4.82
CA LEU A 27 3.11 8.33 5.16
C LEU A 27 2.12 8.73 4.07
N SER A 28 1.34 7.77 3.58
CA SER A 28 0.22 8.03 2.69
C SER A 28 -1.04 7.44 3.30
N ILE A 29 -2.06 8.27 3.51
CA ILE A 29 -3.33 7.85 4.11
C ILE A 29 -4.50 8.43 3.33
N TRP A 30 -5.59 7.67 3.35
CA TRP A 30 -6.90 8.17 3.00
C TRP A 30 -7.70 8.41 4.29
N ASP A 31 -8.33 9.58 4.39
CA ASP A 31 -9.24 9.93 5.47
C ASP A 31 -10.52 10.54 4.91
N SER A 32 -11.57 9.71 4.82
CA SER A 32 -12.92 10.06 4.38
C SER A 32 -13.00 10.64 2.97
N HIS A 33 -12.71 11.91 2.75
CA HIS A 33 -12.74 12.54 1.43
C HIS A 33 -11.38 13.09 1.00
N HIS A 34 -10.36 12.92 1.83
CA HIS A 34 -9.04 13.50 1.60
C HIS A 34 -7.99 12.42 1.41
N LEU A 35 -7.20 12.60 0.36
CA LEU A 35 -5.94 11.91 0.16
C LEU A 35 -4.84 12.76 0.76
N ARG A 36 -4.04 12.21 1.69
CA ARG A 36 -2.91 12.89 2.28
C ARG A 36 -1.64 12.08 2.06
N VAL A 37 -0.60 12.76 1.58
CA VAL A 37 0.75 12.23 1.49
C VAL A 37 1.69 13.14 2.28
N THR A 38 2.57 12.54 3.06
CA THR A 38 3.66 13.22 3.76
C THR A 38 4.95 12.71 3.15
N ILE A 39 5.79 13.62 2.68
CA ILE A 39 7.01 13.30 1.93
C ILE A 39 8.19 14.05 2.55
N LEU A 40 9.36 13.41 2.58
CA LEU A 40 10.63 14.09 2.76
C LEU A 40 11.18 14.46 1.38
N VAL A 41 11.69 15.68 1.22
CA VAL A 41 12.26 16.15 -0.04
C VAL A 41 13.75 16.41 0.14
N GLU A 42 14.56 15.73 -0.66
CA GLU A 42 16.02 15.74 -0.52
C GLU A 42 16.67 16.13 -1.84
N ARG A 43 17.83 16.81 -1.76
CA ARG A 43 18.56 17.21 -2.96
C ARG A 43 19.29 15.98 -3.53
N SER A 44 19.03 15.65 -4.79
CA SER A 44 19.73 14.59 -5.50
C SER A 44 19.56 14.78 -6.99
N LYS A 45 20.63 15.18 -7.68
CA LYS A 45 20.62 15.34 -9.15
C LYS A 45 20.42 14.00 -9.86
N MET A 46 21.20 13.00 -9.49
CA MET A 46 21.10 11.66 -10.10
C MET A 46 19.73 11.04 -9.84
N GLY A 47 19.23 11.14 -8.61
CA GLY A 47 17.92 10.61 -8.26
C GLY A 47 16.77 11.33 -8.98
N ALA A 48 16.88 12.66 -9.17
CA ALA A 48 15.91 13.43 -9.94
C ALA A 48 15.87 12.97 -11.42
N SER A 49 17.02 12.69 -12.03
CA SER A 49 17.09 12.15 -13.39
C SER A 49 16.53 10.71 -13.50
N ALA A 50 16.47 9.97 -12.40
CA ALA A 50 15.96 8.60 -12.33
C ALA A 50 14.52 8.53 -11.76
N VAL A 51 13.76 9.63 -11.73
CA VAL A 51 12.40 9.66 -11.16
C VAL A 51 11.47 8.62 -11.78
N ASP A 52 11.64 8.35 -13.07
CA ASP A 52 10.84 7.38 -13.84
C ASP A 52 10.97 5.94 -13.34
N ALA A 53 12.05 5.60 -12.63
CA ALA A 53 12.22 4.28 -12.02
C ALA A 53 11.19 3.96 -10.93
N ASN A 54 10.60 5.00 -10.31
CA ASN A 54 9.54 4.86 -9.30
C ASN A 54 8.14 5.11 -9.87
N LEU A 55 8.05 5.24 -11.19
CA LEU A 55 6.79 5.45 -11.89
C LEU A 55 6.42 4.21 -12.70
N GLY A 56 5.13 4.05 -12.94
CA GLY A 56 4.66 2.92 -13.70
C GLY A 56 3.16 2.85 -13.81
N TRP A 57 2.66 1.66 -14.11
CA TRP A 57 1.26 1.41 -14.44
C TRP A 57 0.68 0.42 -13.45
N ARG A 58 -0.60 0.58 -13.12
CA ARG A 58 -1.39 -0.46 -12.46
C ARG A 58 -2.27 -1.14 -13.50
N VAL A 59 -2.22 -2.46 -13.57
CA VAL A 59 -3.06 -3.26 -14.46
C VAL A 59 -3.99 -4.12 -13.60
N ALA A 60 -5.30 -4.01 -13.82
CA ALA A 60 -6.31 -4.88 -13.22
C ALA A 60 -6.51 -6.14 -14.06
N SER A 61 -6.78 -7.26 -13.39
CA SER A 61 -7.00 -8.57 -14.02
C SER A 61 -5.94 -8.92 -15.08
N PRO A 62 -4.64 -8.92 -14.70
CA PRO A 62 -3.55 -9.22 -15.63
C PRO A 62 -3.63 -10.65 -16.17
N ASN A 63 -3.19 -10.83 -17.42
CA ASN A 63 -2.87 -12.14 -17.97
C ASN A 63 -1.47 -12.58 -17.54
N ASP A 64 -1.10 -13.84 -17.83
CA ASP A 64 0.18 -14.41 -17.39
C ASP A 64 1.40 -13.62 -17.90
N SER A 65 1.36 -13.14 -19.15
CA SER A 65 2.43 -12.32 -19.72
C SER A 65 2.64 -11.01 -18.94
N ILE A 66 1.56 -10.39 -18.46
CA ILE A 66 1.64 -9.17 -17.65
C ILE A 66 2.14 -9.47 -16.23
N VAL A 67 1.79 -10.63 -15.68
CA VAL A 67 2.31 -11.11 -14.39
C VAL A 67 3.82 -11.35 -14.48
N ASP A 68 4.27 -12.09 -15.50
CA ASP A 68 5.69 -12.38 -15.72
C ASP A 68 6.52 -11.09 -15.88
N LEU A 69 5.96 -10.09 -16.57
CA LEU A 69 6.62 -8.79 -16.72
C LEU A 69 6.74 -8.04 -15.37
N ALA A 70 5.73 -8.13 -14.51
CA ALA A 70 5.79 -7.55 -13.16
C ALA A 70 6.84 -8.23 -12.28
N ILE A 71 6.96 -9.57 -12.38
CA ILE A 71 7.99 -10.37 -11.69
C ILE A 71 9.38 -9.96 -12.17
N GLN A 72 9.62 -9.93 -13.49
CA GLN A 72 10.90 -9.54 -14.07
C GLN A 72 11.32 -8.11 -13.68
N ALA A 73 10.35 -7.23 -13.49
CA ALA A 73 10.58 -5.86 -13.03
C ALA A 73 10.79 -5.73 -11.51
N GLY A 74 10.71 -6.83 -10.74
CA GLY A 74 10.79 -6.83 -9.28
C GLY A 74 9.61 -6.16 -8.57
N LEU A 75 8.48 -5.99 -9.28
CA LEU A 75 7.25 -5.38 -8.75
C LEU A 75 6.25 -6.42 -8.23
N LEU A 76 6.56 -7.70 -8.40
CA LEU A 76 5.84 -8.85 -7.86
C LEU A 76 6.85 -9.94 -7.44
N PRO A 77 6.60 -10.72 -6.38
CA PRO A 77 7.48 -11.83 -5.99
C PRO A 77 7.60 -12.94 -7.05
N GLU A 78 8.76 -13.60 -7.14
CA GLU A 78 9.04 -14.63 -8.17
C GLU A 78 8.11 -15.85 -8.12
N HIS A 79 7.62 -16.20 -6.93
CA HIS A 79 6.78 -17.37 -6.70
C HIS A 79 5.29 -17.14 -7.02
N ASP A 80 4.97 -16.07 -7.73
CA ASP A 80 3.62 -15.79 -8.26
C ASP A 80 3.36 -16.31 -9.67
N SER A 81 4.36 -16.86 -10.37
CA SER A 81 4.16 -17.45 -11.70
C SER A 81 3.06 -18.53 -11.67
N GLY A 82 2.03 -18.34 -12.50
CA GLY A 82 0.85 -19.21 -12.56
C GLY A 82 -0.33 -18.79 -11.67
N SER A 83 -0.14 -17.80 -10.79
CA SER A 83 -1.19 -17.17 -10.00
C SER A 83 -1.46 -15.75 -10.54
N ARG A 84 -2.73 -15.39 -10.77
CA ARG A 84 -3.09 -14.07 -11.31
C ARG A 84 -3.60 -13.17 -10.19
N PRO A 85 -2.82 -12.21 -9.68
CA PRO A 85 -3.33 -11.27 -8.68
C PRO A 85 -4.41 -10.35 -9.25
N MET A 86 -5.27 -9.80 -8.39
CA MET A 86 -6.29 -8.84 -8.81
C MET A 86 -5.70 -7.62 -9.56
N HIS A 87 -4.51 -7.20 -9.14
CA HIS A 87 -3.77 -6.10 -9.74
C HIS A 87 -2.27 -6.39 -9.71
N VAL A 88 -1.55 -5.91 -10.72
CA VAL A 88 -0.08 -5.78 -10.69
C VAL A 88 0.35 -4.35 -10.98
N MET A 89 1.57 -4.03 -10.57
CA MET A 89 2.29 -2.84 -11.02
C MET A 89 3.29 -3.23 -12.11
N LEU A 90 3.43 -2.38 -13.12
CA LEU A 90 4.41 -2.50 -14.20
C LEU A 90 5.34 -1.29 -14.21
N PRO A 91 6.61 -1.43 -14.64
CA PRO A 91 7.51 -0.29 -14.77
C PRO A 91 7.05 0.66 -15.89
N LEU A 92 7.47 1.92 -15.84
CA LEU A 92 7.02 2.95 -16.79
C LEU A 92 7.25 2.57 -18.26
N ASN A 93 8.37 1.89 -18.56
CA ASN A 93 8.76 1.46 -19.90
C ASN A 93 7.98 0.24 -20.44
N ALA A 94 7.09 -0.37 -19.64
CA ALA A 94 6.29 -1.52 -20.07
C ALA A 94 5.18 -1.14 -21.09
N TYR A 95 4.76 0.13 -21.09
CA TYR A 95 3.70 0.68 -21.97
C TYR A 95 2.56 -0.31 -22.27
N PRO A 96 1.81 -0.75 -21.23
CA PRO A 96 0.69 -1.67 -21.46
C PRO A 96 -0.37 -1.01 -22.34
N ASN A 97 -1.15 -1.83 -23.03
CA ASN A 97 -2.28 -1.34 -23.82
C ASN A 97 -3.26 -0.59 -22.90
N LEU A 98 -3.45 0.71 -23.14
CA LEU A 98 -4.23 1.64 -22.30
C LEU A 98 -5.76 1.43 -22.37
N ASN A 99 -6.20 0.19 -22.62
CA ASN A 99 -7.59 -0.23 -22.56
C ASN A 99 -8.15 -0.15 -21.12
N ALA A 100 -9.44 -0.46 -20.98
CA ALA A 100 -10.09 -0.58 -19.68
C ALA A 100 -9.28 -1.50 -18.73
N GLY A 101 -9.03 -1.02 -17.52
CA GLY A 101 -8.28 -1.76 -16.49
C GLY A 101 -6.82 -1.32 -16.29
N VAL A 102 -6.32 -0.35 -17.06
CA VAL A 102 -4.99 0.25 -16.84
C VAL A 102 -5.12 1.63 -16.18
N SER A 103 -4.28 1.92 -15.19
CA SER A 103 -4.20 3.24 -14.54
C SER A 103 -2.74 3.69 -14.42
N GLY A 104 -2.45 4.95 -14.72
CA GLY A 104 -1.11 5.52 -14.59
C GLY A 104 -0.82 6.66 -15.58
N PRO A 105 0.43 7.13 -15.65
CA PRO A 105 1.53 6.70 -14.79
C PRO A 105 1.33 7.13 -13.32
N LEU A 106 1.69 6.26 -12.39
CA LEU A 106 1.54 6.44 -10.94
C LEU A 106 2.79 5.95 -10.20
N TRP A 107 2.90 6.27 -8.91
CA TRP A 107 4.01 5.83 -8.06
C TRP A 107 3.95 4.32 -7.79
N THR A 108 5.01 3.60 -8.12
CA THR A 108 5.13 2.13 -7.95
C THR A 108 5.93 1.74 -6.72
N GLY A 109 6.71 2.65 -6.16
CA GLY A 109 7.44 2.42 -4.91
C GLY A 109 6.54 2.36 -3.67
N ASP A 110 7.19 2.28 -2.51
CA ASP A 110 6.54 2.29 -1.20
C ASP A 110 5.86 3.63 -0.96
N ILE A 111 4.71 3.61 -0.28
CA ILE A 111 3.88 4.80 -0.05
C ILE A 111 4.04 5.35 1.37
N GLY A 112 4.87 4.71 2.19
CA GLY A 112 5.16 5.09 3.56
C GLY A 112 6.50 4.52 3.99
N ASP A 113 7.03 5.06 5.06
CA ASP A 113 8.30 4.65 5.65
C ASP A 113 8.03 3.83 6.92
N PRO A 114 8.56 2.60 7.03
CA PRO A 114 8.22 1.70 8.14
C PRO A 114 8.62 2.27 9.50
N ASP A 115 9.75 2.98 9.59
CA ASP A 115 10.23 3.55 10.85
C ASP A 115 9.36 4.74 11.28
N VAL A 116 8.98 5.61 10.33
CA VAL A 116 8.05 6.71 10.61
C VAL A 116 6.69 6.16 11.02
N MET A 117 6.16 5.16 10.31
CA MET A 117 4.88 4.55 10.64
C MET A 117 4.92 3.87 12.01
N ALA A 118 6.03 3.22 12.38
CA ALA A 118 6.22 2.60 13.68
C ALA A 118 6.09 3.59 14.85
N SER A 119 6.53 4.85 14.66
CA SER A 119 6.36 5.92 15.65
C SER A 119 4.90 6.39 15.83
N MET A 120 4.00 6.06 14.89
CA MET A 120 2.60 6.49 14.91
C MET A 120 1.70 5.44 15.57
N SER A 121 1.96 5.15 16.84
CA SER A 121 1.17 4.21 17.65
C SER A 121 0.06 4.92 18.44
N GLU A 122 -0.98 4.17 18.81
CA GLU A 122 -2.05 4.69 19.68
C GLU A 122 -1.52 5.15 21.05
N THR A 123 -0.52 4.45 21.59
CA THR A 123 0.16 4.81 22.84
C THR A 123 0.89 6.13 22.70
N ALA A 124 1.70 6.30 21.64
CA ALA A 124 2.43 7.54 21.40
C ALA A 124 1.48 8.73 21.18
N ALA A 125 0.38 8.52 20.43
CA ALA A 125 -0.63 9.55 20.25
C ALA A 125 -1.29 9.95 21.58
N GLU A 126 -1.57 9.00 22.46
CA GLU A 126 -2.13 9.27 23.78
C GLU A 126 -1.15 10.04 24.68
N GLU A 127 0.12 9.67 24.68
CA GLU A 127 1.17 10.35 25.46
C GLU A 127 1.38 11.80 25.00
N ILE A 128 1.58 12.03 23.70
CA ILE A 128 1.78 13.39 23.13
C ILE A 128 0.61 14.30 23.48
N CYS A 129 -0.60 13.77 23.36
CA CYS A 129 -1.83 14.46 23.70
C CYS A 129 -1.93 14.84 25.18
N LYS A 130 -1.44 14.00 26.10
CA LYS A 130 -1.46 14.27 27.54
C LYS A 130 -0.33 15.19 28.01
N VAL A 131 0.81 15.21 27.32
CA VAL A 131 1.97 16.05 27.67
C VAL A 131 1.64 17.55 27.64
N GLY A 132 0.72 17.96 26.76
CA GLY A 132 0.32 19.38 26.63
C GLY A 132 -0.73 19.85 27.64
N ASP A 133 -1.55 18.93 28.17
CA ASP A 133 -2.62 19.21 29.12
C ASP A 133 -3.06 17.89 29.79
N PRO A 134 -2.71 17.63 31.06
CA PRO A 134 -3.11 16.42 31.77
C PRO A 134 -4.63 16.29 31.97
N GLU A 135 -5.38 17.40 31.89
CA GLU A 135 -6.84 17.44 31.96
C GLU A 135 -7.49 17.41 30.57
N MET A 136 -6.71 17.23 29.49
CA MET A 136 -7.21 17.27 28.12
C MET A 136 -8.38 16.32 27.94
N ASN A 137 -9.37 16.78 27.18
CA ASN A 137 -10.64 16.10 27.01
C ASN A 137 -10.43 14.66 26.52
N LEU A 138 -10.97 13.68 27.26
CA LEU A 138 -10.95 12.25 26.88
C LEU A 138 -11.42 12.01 25.43
N LYS A 139 -12.31 12.87 24.91
CA LYS A 139 -12.78 12.84 23.53
C LYS A 139 -11.65 13.12 22.52
N GLU A 140 -10.76 14.06 22.82
CA GLU A 140 -9.63 14.43 21.95
C GLU A 140 -8.58 13.33 21.94
N VAL A 141 -8.24 12.76 23.10
CA VAL A 141 -7.36 11.58 23.19
C VAL A 141 -7.92 10.43 22.35
N ARG A 142 -9.21 10.10 22.50
CA ARG A 142 -9.87 9.05 21.69
C ARG A 142 -9.83 9.36 20.20
N ARG A 143 -9.99 10.63 19.81
CA ARG A 143 -9.91 11.06 18.41
C ARG A 143 -8.49 10.87 17.87
N ALA A 144 -7.47 11.26 18.63
CA ALA A 144 -6.06 11.10 18.26
C ALA A 144 -5.69 9.61 18.08
N LYS A 145 -6.06 8.75 19.03
CA LYS A 145 -5.86 7.29 18.92
C LYS A 145 -6.53 6.72 17.67
N ARG A 146 -7.79 7.07 17.43
CA ARG A 146 -8.51 6.67 16.20
C ARG A 146 -7.81 7.18 14.94
N ALA A 147 -7.27 8.40 14.99
CA ALA A 147 -6.57 9.02 13.88
C ALA A 147 -5.20 8.41 13.57
N VAL A 148 -4.62 7.57 14.45
CA VAL A 148 -3.37 6.81 14.18
C VAL A 148 -3.57 5.30 14.19
N LYS A 149 -4.77 4.82 14.52
CA LYS A 149 -5.11 3.40 14.58
C LYS A 149 -4.61 2.66 13.33
N ARG A 150 -4.00 1.50 13.56
CA ARG A 150 -3.36 0.62 12.56
C ARG A 150 -2.16 1.20 11.79
N ILE A 151 -1.78 2.47 11.92
CA ILE A 151 -0.62 3.00 11.16
C ILE A 151 0.67 2.26 11.54
N CYS A 152 0.95 2.13 12.85
CA CYS A 152 2.10 1.39 13.35
C CYS A 152 2.11 -0.07 12.86
N ASP A 153 0.96 -0.75 12.89
CA ASP A 153 0.84 -2.13 12.42
C ASP A 153 1.04 -2.22 10.90
N GLU A 154 0.28 -1.46 10.11
CA GLU A 154 0.37 -1.43 8.64
C GLU A 154 1.80 -1.14 8.16
N GLY A 155 2.57 -0.35 8.92
CA GLY A 155 3.98 -0.07 8.66
C GLY A 155 4.85 -1.33 8.52
N LYS A 156 4.52 -2.42 9.21
CA LYS A 156 5.26 -3.71 9.12
C LYS A 156 5.03 -4.46 7.80
N ALA A 157 4.01 -4.09 7.04
CA ALA A 157 3.68 -4.69 5.74
C ALA A 157 3.60 -3.63 4.62
N ILE A 158 4.14 -2.43 4.84
CA ILE A 158 4.01 -1.31 3.90
C ILE A 158 4.74 -1.56 2.57
N HIS A 159 5.81 -2.37 2.61
CA HIS A 159 6.55 -2.87 1.44
C HIS A 159 5.78 -3.91 0.63
N GLY A 160 4.69 -4.44 1.20
CA GLY A 160 3.85 -5.46 0.58
C GLY A 160 3.31 -5.02 -0.77
N ARG A 161 3.50 -5.87 -1.79
CA ARG A 161 3.05 -5.60 -3.17
C ARG A 161 1.53 -5.70 -3.30
N HIS A 162 0.87 -6.43 -2.41
CA HIS A 162 -0.57 -6.58 -2.41
C HIS A 162 -1.23 -5.69 -1.37
N LEU A 163 -2.15 -4.84 -1.85
CA LEU A 163 -3.23 -4.28 -1.04
C LEU A 163 -4.51 -4.99 -1.47
N VAL A 164 -5.06 -5.82 -0.59
CA VAL A 164 -6.18 -6.71 -0.89
C VAL A 164 -7.44 -6.16 -0.22
N ILE A 165 -8.44 -5.80 -1.02
CA ILE A 165 -9.78 -5.47 -0.54
C ILE A 165 -10.51 -6.80 -0.36
N THR A 166 -10.87 -7.15 0.87
CA THR A 166 -11.42 -8.49 1.18
C THR A 166 -12.76 -8.73 0.50
N ASP A 167 -13.58 -7.69 0.36
CA ASP A 167 -14.89 -7.78 -0.29
C ASP A 167 -14.80 -8.08 -1.79
N ALA A 168 -13.63 -7.84 -2.41
CA ALA A 168 -13.40 -8.17 -3.82
C ALA A 168 -12.99 -9.64 -4.03
N LEU A 169 -12.54 -10.35 -2.98
CA LEU A 169 -12.04 -11.72 -3.10
C LEU A 169 -13.10 -12.72 -3.57
N PRO A 170 -14.34 -12.74 -3.04
CA PRO A 170 -15.35 -13.70 -3.49
C PRO A 170 -15.67 -13.59 -4.98
N SER A 171 -15.85 -12.36 -5.47
CA SER A 171 -16.11 -12.13 -6.89
C SER A 171 -14.89 -12.47 -7.75
N PHE A 172 -13.68 -12.28 -7.23
CA PHE A 172 -12.46 -12.61 -7.94
C PHE A 172 -12.24 -14.11 -8.07
N VAL A 173 -12.47 -14.86 -6.99
CA VAL A 173 -12.31 -16.33 -6.94
C VAL A 173 -13.50 -17.07 -7.55
N GLY A 174 -14.67 -16.42 -7.60
CA GLY A 174 -15.91 -17.02 -8.10
C GLY A 174 -16.73 -17.75 -7.03
N GLY A 175 -16.54 -17.43 -5.76
CA GLY A 175 -17.27 -18.02 -4.64
C GLY A 175 -16.72 -17.64 -3.26
N GLY A 176 -17.42 -18.07 -2.20
CA GLY A 176 -17.09 -17.77 -0.80
C GLY A 176 -17.73 -16.48 -0.27
N ASP A 177 -17.52 -16.21 1.01
CA ASP A 177 -17.94 -14.97 1.67
C ASP A 177 -16.74 -14.04 1.92
N PRO A 178 -16.90 -12.71 1.97
CA PRO A 178 -15.80 -11.80 2.28
C PRO A 178 -15.09 -12.17 3.60
N PRO A 179 -13.78 -12.47 3.58
CA PRO A 179 -13.08 -12.88 4.79
C PRO A 179 -12.79 -11.65 5.66
N SER A 180 -12.60 -11.86 6.96
CA SER A 180 -12.12 -10.78 7.84
C SER A 180 -10.69 -10.39 7.46
N PRO A 181 -10.37 -9.09 7.22
CA PRO A 181 -9.00 -8.65 6.98
C PRO A 181 -8.04 -9.05 8.11
N THR A 182 -8.53 -9.05 9.35
CA THR A 182 -7.75 -9.48 10.52
C THR A 182 -7.39 -10.95 10.43
N LYS A 183 -8.36 -11.83 10.12
CA LYS A 183 -8.10 -13.27 9.99
C LYS A 183 -7.16 -13.57 8.82
N MET A 184 -7.34 -12.90 7.68
CA MET A 184 -6.43 -13.02 6.53
C MET A 184 -4.99 -12.66 6.93
N ALA A 185 -4.81 -11.52 7.60
CA ALA A 185 -3.49 -11.07 8.05
C ALA A 185 -2.89 -12.03 9.11
N GLU A 186 -3.71 -12.55 10.03
CA GLU A 186 -3.26 -13.54 11.03
C GLU A 186 -2.81 -14.85 10.40
N THR A 187 -3.58 -15.40 9.46
CA THR A 187 -3.23 -16.63 8.73
C THR A 187 -1.90 -16.47 8.00
N LEU A 188 -1.74 -15.39 7.21
CA LEU A 188 -0.52 -15.15 6.44
C LEU A 188 0.70 -14.88 7.34
N ARG A 189 0.52 -14.21 8.49
CA ARG A 189 1.59 -14.08 9.48
C ARG A 189 1.97 -15.42 10.10
N GLY A 190 1.00 -16.31 10.33
CA GLY A 190 1.25 -17.68 10.80
C GLY A 190 2.12 -18.50 9.83
N GLU A 191 2.07 -18.15 8.54
CA GLU A 191 2.89 -18.74 7.47
C GLU A 191 4.26 -18.04 7.31
N GLY A 192 4.54 -16.99 8.08
CA GLY A 192 5.82 -16.27 8.08
C GLY A 192 5.87 -15.05 7.17
N PHE A 193 4.77 -14.63 6.56
CA PHE A 193 4.70 -13.43 5.73
C PHE A 193 4.41 -12.16 6.56
N CYS A 194 4.83 -11.00 6.05
CA CYS A 194 4.42 -9.71 6.62
C CYS A 194 3.02 -9.38 6.11
N ALA A 195 2.00 -9.53 6.96
CA ALA A 195 0.63 -9.18 6.62
C ALA A 195 -0.04 -8.39 7.75
N GLU A 196 -0.63 -7.23 7.43
CA GLU A 196 -1.26 -6.34 8.41
C GLU A 196 -2.52 -5.66 7.83
N VAL A 197 -3.50 -5.40 8.70
CA VAL A 197 -4.74 -4.72 8.31
C VAL A 197 -4.42 -3.29 7.87
N SER A 198 -4.84 -2.92 6.67
CA SER A 198 -4.54 -1.62 6.09
C SER A 198 -5.61 -0.58 6.40
N ARG A 199 -5.20 0.68 6.46
CA ARG A 199 -6.08 1.79 6.77
C ARG A 199 -6.66 2.44 5.50
N TYR A 200 -7.64 1.76 4.92
CA TYR A 200 -8.46 2.27 3.82
C TYR A 200 -9.94 2.33 4.21
N ALA A 201 -10.76 2.92 3.34
CA ALA A 201 -12.21 2.96 3.53
C ALA A 201 -12.80 1.55 3.55
N GLU A 202 -12.32 0.74 2.62
CA GLU A 202 -12.73 -0.63 2.40
C GLU A 202 -11.96 -1.58 3.34
N PRO A 203 -12.63 -2.61 3.91
CA PRO A 203 -11.96 -3.68 4.64
C PRO A 203 -10.83 -4.28 3.80
N SER A 204 -9.60 -4.15 4.28
CA SER A 204 -8.42 -4.48 3.49
C SER A 204 -7.21 -4.82 4.35
N PHE A 205 -6.26 -5.52 3.75
CA PHE A 205 -4.96 -5.80 4.35
C PHE A 205 -3.84 -5.65 3.32
N ARG A 206 -2.63 -5.40 3.81
CA ARG A 206 -1.39 -5.46 3.02
C ARG A 206 -0.65 -6.74 3.31
N THR A 207 0.04 -7.26 2.30
CA THR A 207 0.94 -8.41 2.48
C THR A 207 2.07 -8.44 1.46
N ASP A 208 3.20 -9.01 1.86
CA ASP A 208 4.29 -9.44 0.98
C ASP A 208 4.20 -10.93 0.56
N ALA A 209 3.20 -11.64 1.07
CA ALA A 209 2.88 -13.00 0.66
C ALA A 209 2.64 -13.08 -0.85
N PRO A 210 2.98 -14.20 -1.50
CA PRO A 210 2.58 -14.43 -2.88
C PRO A 210 1.05 -14.48 -2.97
N TRP A 211 0.53 -14.16 -4.14
CA TRP A 211 -0.88 -14.26 -4.45
C TRP A 211 -1.42 -15.68 -4.23
N SER A 212 -0.63 -16.72 -4.51
CA SER A 212 -1.01 -18.11 -4.24
C SER A 212 -1.29 -18.37 -2.75
N ALA A 213 -0.48 -17.82 -1.84
CA ALA A 213 -0.72 -17.92 -0.39
C ALA A 213 -1.95 -17.10 0.04
N VAL A 214 -2.18 -15.93 -0.57
CA VAL A 214 -3.40 -15.14 -0.34
C VAL A 214 -4.65 -15.95 -0.68
N LEU A 215 -4.65 -16.66 -1.81
CA LEU A 215 -5.77 -17.52 -2.22
C LEU A 215 -5.94 -18.72 -1.28
N GLN A 216 -4.85 -19.36 -0.86
CA GLN A 216 -4.90 -20.48 0.11
C GLN A 216 -5.46 -20.02 1.45
N ALA A 217 -5.00 -18.88 1.97
CA ALA A 217 -5.52 -18.27 3.18
C ALA A 217 -7.01 -17.97 3.05
N PHE A 218 -7.46 -17.40 1.92
CA PHE A 218 -8.88 -17.15 1.67
C PHE A 218 -9.71 -18.44 1.67
N VAL A 219 -9.27 -19.48 0.95
CA VAL A 219 -9.97 -20.77 0.89
C VAL A 219 -10.05 -21.44 2.26
N SER A 220 -9.01 -21.34 3.09
CA SER A 220 -9.02 -21.92 4.44
C SER A 220 -9.96 -21.21 5.42
N LEU A 221 -10.35 -19.97 5.12
CA LEU A 221 -11.22 -19.12 5.95
C LEU A 221 -12.67 -19.05 5.43
N SER A 222 -12.92 -19.60 4.23
CA SER A 222 -14.22 -19.62 3.56
C SER A 222 -15.09 -20.80 3.97
#